data_AF-A0A4V2XFB0-F1
#
_entry.id   AF-A0A4V2XFB0-F1
#
_cell.length_a   1.000
_cell.length_b   1.000
_cell.length_c   1.000
_cell.angle_alpha   90.00
_cell.angle_beta   90.00
_cell.angle_gamma   90.00
#
_symmetry.space_group_name_H-M   'P 1'
#
loop_
_entity.id
_entity.type
_entity.pdbx_description
1 polymer ?
#
loop_
_entity_poly.entity_id
_entity_poly.type
_entity_poly.pdbx_seq_one_letter_code
_entity_poly.pdbx_strand_id
1 'polypeptide(L)'
;MDLVLETKAQPDETVHAGPAMLTPAIDEDYWLYRVKLSERQAIVGFPKFGLIGIGFAVEEDWNTNLPSGCDAEQIYEHIAHNKGDDSISREDCLSAIRMIQDAVREAGA
;
A
#
# COMPACT_ATOMS: atom_id res chain seq x y z
N MET A 1 -1.82 18.88 -1.70
CA MET A 1 -1.51 18.63 -0.28
C MET A 1 0.00 18.42 -0.14
N ASP A 2 0.62 18.69 1.00
CA ASP A 2 2.04 18.33 1.21
C ASP A 2 2.13 16.86 1.63
N LEU A 3 2.47 15.98 0.68
CA LEU A 3 2.58 14.53 0.92
C LEU A 3 3.92 14.21 1.59
N VAL A 4 3.88 13.39 2.63
CA VAL A 4 5.06 12.93 3.38
C VAL A 4 5.06 11.40 3.40
N LEU A 5 6.21 10.82 3.04
CA LEU A 5 6.46 9.39 3.20
C LEU A 5 6.88 9.11 4.64
N GLU A 6 6.09 8.30 5.32
CA GLU A 6 6.42 7.70 6.60
C GLU A 6 6.92 6.26 6.37
N THR A 7 7.91 5.85 7.16
CA THR A 7 8.46 4.48 7.11
C THR A 7 8.52 3.90 8.52
N LYS A 8 8.28 2.59 8.64
CA LYS A 8 8.51 1.85 9.88
C LYS A 8 8.97 0.44 9.58
N ALA A 9 9.62 -0.22 10.52
CA ALA A 9 9.93 -1.64 10.37
C ALA A 9 8.63 -2.46 10.46
N GLN A 10 8.34 -3.25 9.43
CA GLN A 10 7.23 -4.20 9.40
C GLN A 10 7.76 -5.51 8.79
N PRO A 11 7.85 -6.60 9.57
CA PRO A 11 8.23 -7.90 9.01
C PRO A 11 7.17 -8.41 8.03
N ASP A 12 7.59 -9.23 7.07
CA ASP A 12 6.66 -10.02 6.26
C ASP A 12 6.05 -11.12 7.12
N GLU A 13 4.76 -10.98 7.44
CA GLU A 13 3.99 -11.93 8.24
C GLU A 13 3.18 -12.90 7.38
N THR A 14 3.52 -13.04 6.09
CA THR A 14 2.94 -14.06 5.21
C THR A 14 2.95 -15.42 5.89
N VAL A 15 1.77 -16.02 6.00
CA VAL A 15 1.63 -17.31 6.68
C VAL A 15 1.98 -18.43 5.71
N HIS A 16 2.94 -19.27 6.09
CA HIS A 16 3.36 -20.43 5.33
C HIS A 16 2.73 -21.72 5.89
N ALA A 17 1.97 -22.43 5.04
CA ALA A 17 1.37 -23.73 5.35
C ALA A 17 1.81 -24.76 4.30
N GLY A 18 3.00 -25.32 4.48
CA GLY A 18 3.64 -26.17 3.46
C GLY A 18 3.95 -25.35 2.20
N PRO A 19 3.55 -25.79 0.98
CA PRO A 19 3.76 -25.02 -0.24
C PRO A 19 2.76 -23.85 -0.39
N ALA A 20 1.74 -23.77 0.45
CA ALA A 20 0.75 -22.69 0.40
C ALA A 20 1.24 -21.46 1.18
N MET A 21 0.98 -20.28 0.62
CA MET A 21 1.14 -18.99 1.29
C MET A 21 -0.24 -18.35 1.46
N LEU A 22 -0.50 -17.78 2.64
CA LEU A 22 -1.75 -17.11 2.97
C LEU A 22 -1.47 -15.65 3.32
N THR A 23 -2.41 -14.78 2.97
CA THR A 23 -2.35 -13.35 3.28
C THR A 23 -2.13 -13.17 4.79
N PRO A 24 -1.20 -12.28 5.21
CA PRO A 24 -1.04 -11.95 6.62
C PRO A 24 -2.33 -11.39 7.22
N ALA A 25 -2.40 -11.31 8.56
CA ALA A 25 -3.48 -10.58 9.21
C ALA A 25 -3.23 -9.09 9.01
N ILE A 26 -3.81 -8.52 7.94
CA ILE A 26 -3.65 -7.12 7.59
C ILE A 26 -4.70 -6.29 8.35
N ASP A 27 -4.24 -5.25 9.02
CA ASP A 27 -5.06 -4.19 9.62
C ASP A 27 -4.48 -2.81 9.29
N GLU A 28 -5.10 -1.75 9.81
CA GLU A 28 -4.69 -0.36 9.56
C GLU A 28 -3.25 -0.06 9.96
N ASP A 29 -2.65 -0.89 10.83
CA ASP A 29 -1.30 -0.74 11.32
C ASP A 29 -0.31 -1.73 10.66
N TYR A 30 -0.74 -2.59 9.74
CA TYR A 30 0.17 -3.47 8.99
C TYR A 30 0.72 -2.76 7.74
N TRP A 31 1.78 -1.97 7.91
CA TRP A 31 2.43 -1.23 6.81
C TRP A 31 3.92 -1.01 7.03
N LEU A 32 4.68 -1.01 5.93
CA LEU A 32 6.12 -0.68 5.89
C LEU A 32 6.34 0.77 5.44
N TYR A 33 5.54 1.22 4.47
CA TYR A 33 5.52 2.58 3.94
C TYR A 33 4.12 3.16 4.06
N ARG A 34 4.00 4.45 4.37
CA ARG A 34 2.71 5.14 4.44
C ARG A 34 2.81 6.55 3.90
N VAL A 35 1.83 6.94 3.08
CA VAL A 35 1.63 8.33 2.67
C VAL A 35 0.20 8.71 3.03
N LYS A 36 0.05 9.62 3.99
CA LYS A 36 -1.28 10.12 4.40
C LYS A 36 -1.84 11.02 3.32
N LEU A 37 -3.11 10.79 2.98
CA LEU A 37 -3.87 11.53 1.97
C LEU A 37 -4.94 12.44 2.58
N SER A 38 -5.39 12.13 3.79
CA SER A 38 -6.18 13.01 4.65
C SER A 38 -6.01 12.56 6.12
N GLU A 39 -6.76 13.18 7.04
CA GLU A 39 -6.85 12.70 8.44
C GLU A 39 -7.41 11.28 8.57
N ARG A 40 -8.08 10.77 7.52
CA ARG A 40 -8.85 9.52 7.56
C ARG A 40 -8.34 8.45 6.63
N GLN A 41 -7.54 8.79 5.61
CA GLN A 41 -7.06 7.82 4.63
C GLN A 41 -5.59 8.02 4.32
N ALA A 42 -4.93 6.90 4.04
CA ALA A 42 -3.54 6.84 3.59
C ALA A 42 -3.40 5.73 2.56
N ILE A 43 -2.42 5.87 1.66
CA ILE A 43 -1.92 4.76 0.86
C ILE A 43 -0.73 4.15 1.60
N VAL A 44 -0.71 2.83 1.68
CA VAL A 44 0.31 2.05 2.35
C VAL A 44 0.97 1.07 1.40
N GLY A 45 2.27 0.85 1.63
CA GLY A 45 3.03 -0.27 1.10
C GLY A 45 3.27 -1.26 2.22
N PHE A 46 2.92 -2.54 2.04
CA PHE A 46 3.05 -3.56 3.07
C PHE A 46 3.60 -4.88 2.52
N PRO A 47 4.34 -5.65 3.33
CA PRO A 47 4.91 -6.91 2.88
C PRO A 47 3.84 -8.01 2.81
N LYS A 48 3.77 -8.69 1.66
CA LYS A 48 2.86 -9.81 1.38
C LYS A 48 3.48 -10.69 0.28
N PHE A 49 3.55 -12.00 0.54
CA PHE A 49 4.10 -13.01 -0.36
C PHE A 49 5.54 -12.73 -0.84
N GLY A 50 6.38 -12.15 0.03
CA GLY A 50 7.75 -11.77 -0.32
C GLY A 50 7.85 -10.55 -1.25
N LEU A 51 6.74 -9.83 -1.46
CA LEU A 51 6.66 -8.60 -2.25
C LEU A 51 6.07 -7.47 -1.41
N ILE A 52 6.12 -6.24 -1.93
CA ILE A 52 5.41 -5.10 -1.34
C ILE A 52 4.12 -4.88 -2.11
N GLY A 53 2.98 -5.10 -1.46
CA GLY A 53 1.65 -4.72 -1.96
C GLY A 53 1.36 -3.26 -1.65
N ILE A 54 0.65 -2.57 -2.54
CA ILE A 54 0.21 -1.18 -2.37
C ILE A 54 -1.32 -1.11 -2.37
N GLY A 55 -1.89 -0.46 -1.37
CA GLY A 55 -3.34 -0.28 -1.19
C GLY A 55 -3.68 0.86 -0.21
N PHE A 56 -4.96 1.07 0.08
CA PHE A 56 -5.36 1.98 1.15
C PHE A 56 -5.18 1.34 2.53
N ALA A 57 -4.93 2.14 3.57
CA ALA A 57 -4.80 1.66 4.95
C ALA A 57 -6.15 1.30 5.61
N VAL A 58 -7.27 1.68 5.00
CA VAL A 58 -8.62 1.39 5.48
C VAL A 58 -9.38 0.84 4.29
N GLU A 59 -9.46 -0.49 4.19
CA GLU A 59 -10.18 -1.19 3.13
C GLU A 59 -11.24 -2.10 3.76
N GLU A 60 -12.43 -2.14 3.16
CA GLU A 60 -13.39 -3.21 3.45
C GLU A 60 -12.89 -4.55 2.87
N ASP A 61 -12.03 -4.50 1.84
CA ASP A 61 -11.40 -5.66 1.19
C ASP A 61 -9.89 -5.46 1.01
N TRP A 62 -9.09 -6.04 1.90
CA TRP A 62 -7.62 -5.97 1.86
C TRP A 62 -6.96 -6.80 0.75
N ASN A 63 -7.74 -7.50 -0.09
CA ASN A 63 -7.21 -8.22 -1.25
C ASN A 63 -7.11 -7.35 -2.51
N THR A 64 -7.49 -6.08 -2.43
CA THR A 64 -7.42 -5.16 -3.58
C THR A 64 -6.12 -4.37 -3.57
N ASN A 65 -5.00 -5.05 -3.37
CA ASN A 65 -3.67 -4.46 -3.51
C ASN A 65 -2.96 -5.08 -4.71
N LEU A 66 -2.07 -4.30 -5.31
CA LEU A 66 -1.19 -4.77 -6.36
C LEU A 66 0.28 -4.64 -5.94
N PRO A 67 1.17 -5.51 -6.45
CA PRO A 67 2.60 -5.39 -6.20
C PRO A 67 3.13 -4.02 -6.64
N SER A 68 4.10 -3.49 -5.89
CA SER A 68 4.77 -2.22 -6.16
C SER A 68 5.46 -2.17 -7.54
N GLY A 69 5.73 -3.32 -8.16
CA GLY A 69 6.27 -3.41 -9.52
C GLY A 69 5.26 -3.12 -10.65
N CYS A 70 3.96 -3.04 -10.36
CA CYS A 70 2.94 -2.63 -11.33
C CYS A 70 2.98 -1.12 -11.60
N ASP A 71 2.42 -0.68 -12.74
CA ASP A 71 2.34 0.75 -13.03
C ASP A 71 1.46 1.49 -12.02
N ALA A 72 1.86 2.71 -11.63
CA ALA A 72 1.14 3.49 -10.62
C ALA A 72 -0.34 3.73 -10.98
N GLU A 73 -0.63 3.91 -12.28
CA GLU A 73 -2.00 4.07 -12.76
C GLU A 73 -2.81 2.78 -12.62
N GLN A 74 -2.20 1.63 -12.94
CA GLN A 74 -2.84 0.33 -12.78
C GLN A 74 -3.13 0.03 -11.30
N ILE A 75 -2.18 0.34 -10.40
CA ILE A 75 -2.39 0.24 -8.95
C ILE A 75 -3.55 1.13 -8.54
N TYR A 76 -3.55 2.41 -8.94
CA TYR A 76 -4.63 3.34 -8.62
C TYR A 76 -5.99 2.85 -9.11
N GLU A 77 -6.11 2.44 -10.37
CA GLU A 77 -7.37 1.95 -10.95
C GLU A 77 -7.90 0.72 -10.19
N HIS A 78 -7.00 -0.14 -9.72
CA HIS A 78 -7.37 -1.29 -8.91
C HIS A 78 -7.90 -0.90 -7.53
N ILE A 79 -7.26 0.06 -6.85
CA ILE A 79 -7.57 0.43 -5.46
C ILE A 79 -8.56 1.60 -5.33
N ALA A 80 -8.90 2.28 -6.42
CA ALA A 80 -9.67 3.53 -6.40
C ALA A 80 -11.06 3.39 -5.77
N HIS A 81 -11.66 2.20 -5.82
CA HIS A 81 -12.96 1.92 -5.21
C HIS A 81 -12.93 1.96 -3.67
N ASN A 82 -11.76 1.86 -3.04
CA ASN A 82 -11.57 2.03 -1.59
C ASN A 82 -11.37 3.50 -1.17
N LYS A 83 -11.34 4.44 -2.13
CA LYS A 83 -11.30 5.87 -1.81
C LYS A 83 -12.64 6.29 -1.20
N GLY A 84 -12.62 6.68 0.07
CA GLY A 84 -13.81 7.09 0.84
C GLY A 84 -13.90 8.59 1.09
N ASP A 85 -12.88 9.35 0.69
CA ASP A 85 -12.79 10.80 0.89
C ASP A 85 -12.68 11.51 -0.46
N ASP A 86 -13.73 12.28 -0.81
CA ASP A 86 -13.83 13.04 -2.06
C ASP A 86 -12.85 14.21 -2.15
N SER A 87 -12.27 14.65 -1.03
CA SER A 87 -11.23 15.69 -1.04
C SER A 87 -9.88 15.21 -1.57
N ILE A 88 -9.67 13.89 -1.59
CA ILE A 88 -8.45 13.26 -2.11
C ILE A 88 -8.53 13.22 -3.64
N SER A 89 -7.58 13.87 -4.30
CA SER A 89 -7.47 13.86 -5.76
C SER A 89 -6.82 12.58 -6.28
N ARG A 90 -7.07 12.24 -7.56
CA ARG A 90 -6.38 11.15 -8.24
C ARG A 90 -4.87 11.39 -8.26
N GLU A 91 -4.47 12.63 -8.49
CA GLU A 91 -3.08 13.05 -8.56
C GLU A 91 -2.34 12.87 -7.22
N ASP A 92 -3.00 13.14 -6.09
CA ASP A 92 -2.44 12.87 -4.77
C ASP A 92 -2.24 11.36 -4.55
N CYS A 93 -3.22 10.52 -4.93
CA CYS A 93 -3.08 9.06 -4.85
C CYS A 93 -1.92 8.54 -5.71
N LEU A 94 -1.82 8.99 -6.97
CA LEU A 94 -0.73 8.58 -7.86
C LEU A 94 0.63 9.03 -7.35
N SER A 95 0.70 10.23 -6.76
CA SER A 95 1.94 10.74 -6.17
C SER A 95 2.34 9.89 -4.96
N ALA A 96 1.40 9.54 -4.08
CA ALA A 96 1.63 8.65 -2.95
C ALA A 96 2.11 7.24 -3.38
N ILE A 97 1.47 6.65 -4.40
CA ILE A 97 1.89 5.35 -4.95
C ILE A 97 3.35 5.43 -5.45
N ARG A 98 3.68 6.46 -6.22
CA ARG A 98 5.05 6.66 -6.75
C ARG A 98 6.07 6.85 -5.63
N MET A 99 5.74 7.62 -4.58
CA MET A 99 6.63 7.78 -3.41
C MET A 99 6.94 6.43 -2.75
N ILE A 100 5.96 5.54 -2.65
CA ILE A 100 6.17 4.18 -2.11
C ILE A 100 7.02 3.35 -3.08
N GLN A 101 6.74 3.38 -4.38
CA GLN A 101 7.53 2.65 -5.38
C GLN A 101 8.99 3.09 -5.39
N ASP A 102 9.25 4.39 -5.28
CA ASP A 102 10.59 4.97 -5.20
C ASP A 102 11.33 4.43 -3.96
N ALA A 103 10.67 4.46 -2.79
CA ALA A 103 11.23 3.96 -1.55
C ALA A 103 11.51 2.45 -1.57
N VAL A 104 10.65 1.65 -2.22
CA VAL A 104 10.86 0.21 -2.41
C VAL A 104 12.09 -0.03 -3.30
N ARG A 105 12.24 0.72 -4.40
CA ARG A 105 13.39 0.60 -5.30
C ARG A 105 14.70 1.00 -4.63
N GLU A 106 14.69 2.04 -3.80
CA GLU A 106 15.85 2.48 -3.04
C GLU A 106 16.28 1.47 -1.97
N ALA A 107 15.33 0.73 -1.38
CA ALA A 107 15.59 -0.31 -0.39
C ALA A 107 16.20 -1.60 -0.98
N GLY A 108 16.25 -1.74 -2.32
CA GLY A 108 16.82 -2.90 -3.00
C GLY A 108 15.95 -4.16 -2.95
N ALA A 109 14.63 -3.99 -2.80
CA ALA A 109 13.64 -5.07 -2.89
C ALA A 109 13.26 -5.38 -4.34
#